data_AF-A0A933JMV1-F1
#
_entry.id   AF-A0A933JMV1-F1
#
_cell.length_a   1.000
_cell.length_b   1.000
_cell.length_c   1.000
_cell.angle_alpha   90.00
_cell.angle_beta   90.00
_cell.angle_gamma   90.00
#
_symmetry.space_group_name_H-M   'P 1'
#
loop_
_entity.id
_entity.type
_entity.pdbx_description
1 polymer ?
#
loop_
_entity_poly.entity_id
_entity_poly.type
_entity_poly.pdbx_seq_one_letter_code
_entity_poly.pdbx_strand_id
1 'polypeptide(L)'
;MKHLSLRVRAVLLGCSLFSCDVGPFDPEVGAPVRERCANSDSDPDTKVSFKADVLPIFKGQAGPVGCGCHQPTNPRPIGLEQAGLDLSTFDGVMAGGVNSRGKTVIPGAPCESVLVQKISAGPPFGAQMPFDGPPFLGDADRQLISDWIVEGAKNE
;
A
#
# COMPACT_ATOMS: atom_id res chain seq x y z
N MET A 1 48.63 -58.61 41.44
CA MET A 1 50.04 -58.70 41.03
C MET A 1 50.40 -57.40 40.30
N LYS A 2 51.52 -56.77 40.70
CA LYS A 2 52.03 -55.47 40.23
C LYS A 2 52.82 -55.65 38.93
N HIS A 3 52.68 -54.76 37.94
CA HIS A 3 53.70 -54.33 36.94
C HIS A 3 53.10 -53.08 36.24
N LEU A 4 53.57 -51.84 36.41
CA LEU A 4 54.84 -51.15 36.10
C LEU A 4 55.11 -50.94 34.59
N SER A 5 55.30 -49.64 34.25
CA SER A 5 56.01 -49.07 33.06
C SER A 5 55.32 -49.19 31.69
N LEU A 6 55.44 -48.26 30.72
CA LEU A 6 56.35 -47.14 30.49
C LEU A 6 55.66 -46.14 29.51
N ARG A 7 56.05 -44.86 29.58
CA ARG A 7 55.53 -43.74 28.77
C ARG A 7 56.04 -43.79 27.32
N VAL A 8 55.19 -43.45 26.35
CA VAL A 8 55.59 -42.81 25.09
C VAL A 8 54.69 -41.60 24.86
N ARG A 9 55.29 -40.41 24.79
CA ARG A 9 54.63 -39.16 24.40
C ARG A 9 54.58 -39.12 22.88
N ALA A 10 53.39 -38.95 22.32
CA ALA A 10 53.20 -38.43 20.97
C ALA A 10 52.41 -37.14 21.08
N VAL A 11 53.06 -36.04 20.67
CA VAL A 11 52.48 -34.71 20.55
C VAL A 11 51.56 -34.73 19.33
N LEU A 12 50.29 -34.36 19.51
CA LEU A 12 49.41 -34.00 18.41
C LEU A 12 48.82 -32.62 18.70
N LEU A 13 49.25 -31.66 17.89
CA LEU A 13 48.55 -30.42 17.61
C LEU A 13 47.11 -30.75 17.23
N GLY A 14 46.14 -30.11 17.89
CA GLY A 14 44.73 -30.25 17.54
C GLY A 14 43.98 -28.98 17.91
N CYS A 15 43.72 -28.17 16.88
CA CYS A 15 42.88 -26.99 16.81
C CYS A 15 41.95 -26.74 18.00
N SER A 16 42.07 -25.54 18.57
CA SER A 16 41.01 -24.88 19.33
C SER A 16 39.66 -25.15 18.68
N LEU A 17 38.77 -25.81 19.42
CA LEU A 17 37.36 -25.88 19.10
C LEU A 17 36.85 -24.44 19.17
N PHE A 18 36.77 -23.80 18.01
CA PHE A 18 35.91 -22.64 17.82
C PHE A 18 34.51 -23.16 18.12
N SER A 19 34.02 -22.86 19.32
CA SER A 19 32.58 -22.89 19.59
C SER A 19 31.94 -22.09 18.48
N CYS A 20 31.14 -22.75 17.65
CA CYS A 20 30.12 -22.04 16.88
C CYS A 20 29.07 -21.60 17.90
N ASP A 21 29.39 -20.56 18.68
CA ASP A 21 28.40 -19.76 19.38
C ASP A 21 27.58 -19.08 18.30
N VAL A 22 26.60 -19.80 17.76
CA VAL A 22 25.43 -19.22 17.11
C VAL A 22 24.66 -18.50 18.21
N GLY A 23 25.11 -17.28 18.52
CA GLY A 23 24.27 -16.31 19.18
C GLY A 23 22.95 -16.17 18.40
N PRO A 24 21.87 -15.69 19.03
CA PRO A 24 20.62 -15.43 18.34
C PRO A 24 20.86 -14.27 17.37
N PHE A 25 21.32 -14.60 16.17
CA PHE A 25 21.25 -13.74 15.00
C PHE A 25 19.78 -13.70 14.60
N ASP A 26 18.97 -12.97 15.38
CA ASP A 26 17.82 -12.31 14.79
C ASP A 26 18.40 -11.44 13.66
N PRO A 27 17.96 -11.59 12.41
CA PRO A 27 18.45 -10.73 11.36
C PRO A 27 18.09 -9.29 11.75
N GLU A 28 19.07 -8.38 11.75
CA GLU A 28 18.83 -6.93 11.75
C GLU A 28 18.20 -6.49 10.40
N VAL A 29 17.15 -7.19 9.97
CA VAL A 29 16.20 -6.62 9.03
C VAL A 29 15.51 -5.52 9.81
N GLY A 30 15.87 -4.27 9.52
CA GLY A 30 15.35 -3.11 10.23
C GLY A 30 13.81 -3.12 10.34
N ALA A 31 13.27 -2.20 11.15
CA ALA A 31 11.84 -2.08 11.38
C ALA A 31 11.01 -2.29 10.09
N PRO A 32 9.89 -3.04 10.15
CA PRO A 32 9.12 -3.41 8.98
C PRO A 32 8.92 -2.19 8.08
N VAL A 33 9.34 -2.34 6.82
CA VAL A 33 9.14 -1.34 5.78
C VAL A 33 7.67 -0.96 5.81
N ARG A 34 7.38 0.35 5.98
CA ARG A 34 6.06 0.97 6.20
C ARG A 34 4.88 0.07 5.83
N GLU A 35 3.93 -0.08 6.76
CA GLU A 35 2.73 -0.89 6.58
C GLU A 35 2.21 -0.77 5.14
N ARG A 36 2.26 -1.91 4.46
CA ARG A 36 1.36 -2.20 3.35
C ARG A 36 -0.01 -1.77 3.84
N CYS A 37 -0.67 -0.88 3.11
CA CYS A 37 -2.03 -0.36 3.32
C CYS A 37 -2.79 -0.94 4.54
N ALA A 38 -3.40 -0.08 5.35
CA ALA A 38 -4.24 -0.52 6.48
C ALA A 38 -5.74 -0.50 6.13
N ASN A 39 -6.45 -1.56 6.51
CA ASN A 39 -7.92 -1.63 6.49
C ASN A 39 -8.49 -1.08 7.81
N SER A 40 -8.05 0.12 8.20
CA SER A 40 -8.48 0.79 9.43
C SER A 40 -8.58 2.29 9.20
N ASP A 41 -9.54 2.91 9.89
CA ASP A 41 -9.77 4.35 9.88
C ASP A 41 -8.66 5.05 10.69
N SER A 42 -8.06 6.08 10.12
CA SER A 42 -7.02 6.85 10.79
C SER A 42 -7.55 7.77 11.90
N ASP A 43 -8.83 8.13 11.85
CA ASP A 43 -9.51 8.94 12.86
C ASP A 43 -10.99 8.52 12.99
N PRO A 44 -11.30 7.49 13.79
CA PRO A 44 -12.65 6.93 13.89
C PRO A 44 -13.71 7.91 14.45
N ASP A 45 -13.28 8.98 15.11
CA ASP A 45 -14.15 10.01 15.68
C ASP A 45 -14.57 11.07 14.64
N THR A 46 -13.83 11.16 13.53
CA THR A 46 -14.18 12.00 12.38
C THR A 46 -14.89 11.14 11.33
N LYS A 47 -15.78 11.74 10.53
CA LYS A 47 -16.45 11.07 9.42
C LYS A 47 -16.04 11.76 8.13
N VAL A 48 -15.65 10.98 7.12
CA VAL A 48 -15.25 11.51 5.83
C VAL A 48 -16.46 11.58 4.89
N SER A 49 -16.82 12.80 4.47
CA SER A 49 -17.88 13.04 3.50
C SER A 49 -17.36 12.83 2.08
N PHE A 50 -18.08 12.04 1.28
CA PHE A 50 -17.74 11.91 -0.13
C PHE A 50 -17.80 13.28 -0.83
N LYS A 51 -18.85 14.04 -0.57
CA LYS A 51 -19.09 15.31 -1.27
C LYS A 51 -18.12 16.40 -0.85
N ALA A 52 -17.82 16.51 0.45
CA ALA A 52 -17.01 17.59 1.00
C ALA A 52 -15.51 17.29 0.94
N ASP A 53 -15.10 16.03 1.11
CA ASP A 53 -13.69 15.69 1.32
C ASP A 53 -13.11 14.92 0.11
N VAL A 54 -13.80 13.89 -0.38
CA VAL A 54 -13.26 12.99 -1.42
C VAL A 54 -13.44 13.55 -2.83
N LEU A 55 -14.63 14.03 -3.16
CA LEU A 55 -14.96 14.49 -4.51
C LEU A 55 -14.09 15.67 -4.97
N PRO A 56 -13.76 16.67 -4.11
CA PRO A 56 -12.81 17.72 -4.48
C PRO A 56 -11.42 17.19 -4.87
N ILE A 57 -10.94 16.11 -4.24
CA ILE A 57 -9.68 15.45 -4.61
C ILE A 57 -9.79 14.87 -6.03
N PHE A 58 -10.85 14.11 -6.33
CA PHE A 58 -11.05 13.57 -7.67
C PHE A 58 -11.20 14.66 -8.73
N LYS A 59 -11.86 15.76 -8.36
CA LYS A 59 -12.04 16.94 -9.21
C LYS A 59 -10.78 17.78 -9.39
N GLY A 60 -9.68 17.47 -8.69
CA GLY A 60 -8.45 18.27 -8.72
C GLY A 60 -8.65 19.67 -8.13
N GLN A 61 -9.61 19.81 -7.22
CA GLN A 61 -9.91 21.05 -6.50
C GLN A 61 -9.15 21.12 -5.17
N ALA A 62 -8.68 19.98 -4.67
CA ALA A 62 -7.79 19.86 -3.52
C ALA A 62 -6.37 19.51 -4.01
N GLY A 63 -5.45 20.49 -3.97
CA GLY A 63 -4.04 20.28 -4.31
C GLY A 63 -3.64 20.49 -5.78
N PRO A 64 -2.35 20.31 -6.14
CA PRO A 64 -1.83 20.55 -7.50
C PRO A 64 -2.12 19.42 -8.50
N VAL A 65 -2.74 18.32 -8.05
CA VAL A 65 -2.96 17.10 -8.84
C VAL A 65 -4.37 16.59 -8.62
N GLY A 66 -5.00 16.03 -9.66
CA GLY A 66 -6.35 15.48 -9.58
C GLY A 66 -6.59 14.35 -10.56
N CYS A 67 -7.81 13.82 -10.57
CA CYS A 67 -8.19 12.68 -11.41
C CYS A 67 -8.94 13.12 -12.69
N GLY A 68 -8.52 14.23 -13.29
CA GLY A 68 -9.22 14.89 -14.40
C GLY A 68 -9.43 14.00 -15.64
N CYS A 69 -8.51 13.09 -15.95
CA CYS A 69 -8.66 12.15 -17.08
C CYS A 69 -9.86 11.19 -16.94
N HIS A 70 -10.43 11.08 -15.75
CA HIS A 70 -11.59 10.25 -15.42
C HIS A 70 -12.87 11.06 -15.25
N GLN A 71 -12.99 12.20 -15.95
CA GLN A 71 -14.17 13.05 -15.86
C GLN A 71 -14.72 13.37 -17.24
N PRO A 72 -16.04 13.35 -17.44
CA PRO A 72 -16.66 13.66 -18.74
C PRO A 72 -16.46 15.13 -19.15
N THR A 73 -16.16 16.01 -18.20
CA THR A 73 -15.91 17.44 -18.43
C THR A 73 -14.49 17.73 -18.92
N ASN A 74 -13.57 16.77 -18.86
CA ASN A 74 -12.22 16.96 -19.34
C ASN A 74 -12.19 16.95 -20.89
N PRO A 75 -11.50 17.89 -21.56
CA PRO A 75 -11.40 17.91 -23.03
C PRO A 75 -10.74 16.66 -23.64
N ARG A 76 -10.00 15.89 -22.83
CA ARG A 76 -9.34 14.63 -23.20
C ARG A 76 -9.51 13.61 -22.08
N PRO A 77 -10.71 13.02 -21.93
CA PRO A 77 -11.07 12.18 -20.81
C PRO A 77 -10.55 10.74 -21.01
N ILE A 78 -9.24 10.59 -21.27
CA ILE A 78 -8.65 9.33 -21.74
C ILE A 78 -8.82 8.18 -20.74
N GLY A 79 -8.83 8.48 -19.43
CA GLY A 79 -9.06 7.49 -18.38
C GLY A 79 -10.51 7.01 -18.36
N LEU A 80 -11.47 7.91 -18.60
CA LEU A 80 -12.87 7.56 -18.78
C LEU A 80 -13.08 6.76 -20.07
N GLU A 81 -12.51 7.17 -21.19
CA GLU A 81 -12.67 6.50 -22.49
C GLU A 81 -12.07 5.08 -22.50
N GLN A 82 -10.88 4.90 -21.92
CA GLN A 82 -10.19 3.61 -21.94
C GLN A 82 -10.67 2.65 -20.84
N ALA A 83 -10.96 3.18 -19.65
CA ALA A 83 -11.30 2.36 -18.49
C ALA A 83 -12.80 2.39 -18.14
N GLY A 84 -13.60 3.26 -18.75
CA GLY A 84 -15.01 3.47 -18.39
C GLY A 84 -15.20 3.98 -16.96
N LEU A 85 -14.15 4.48 -16.31
CA LEU A 85 -14.20 4.93 -14.92
C LEU A 85 -14.47 6.43 -14.86
N ASP A 86 -15.63 6.79 -14.32
CA ASP A 86 -16.04 8.16 -14.04
C ASP A 86 -15.84 8.49 -12.54
N LEU A 87 -14.96 9.43 -12.24
CA LEU A 87 -14.69 9.91 -10.88
C LEU A 87 -15.37 11.25 -10.57
N SER A 88 -16.27 11.72 -11.44
CA SER A 88 -16.95 13.02 -11.28
C SER A 88 -18.20 12.98 -10.39
N THR A 89 -18.73 11.77 -10.12
CA THR A 89 -19.94 11.52 -9.34
C THR A 89 -19.76 10.31 -8.41
N PHE A 90 -20.53 10.25 -7.32
CA PHE A 90 -20.53 9.09 -6.42
C PHE A 90 -20.88 7.79 -7.17
N ASP A 91 -21.97 7.82 -7.93
CA ASP A 91 -22.44 6.64 -8.67
C ASP A 91 -21.42 6.16 -9.70
N GLY A 92 -20.69 7.07 -10.36
CA GLY A 92 -19.61 6.72 -11.28
C GLY A 92 -18.44 6.02 -10.58
N VAL A 93 -18.02 6.55 -9.42
CA VAL A 93 -16.94 5.97 -8.61
C VAL A 93 -17.31 4.55 -8.17
N MET A 94 -18.54 4.38 -7.68
CA MET A 94 -19.04 3.10 -7.15
C MET A 94 -19.36 2.09 -8.25
N ALA A 95 -19.84 2.52 -9.42
CA ALA A 95 -20.01 1.65 -10.59
C ALA A 95 -18.65 1.09 -11.06
N GLY A 96 -17.61 1.93 -10.98
CA GLY A 96 -16.26 1.56 -11.33
C GLY A 96 -16.01 1.46 -12.83
N GLY A 97 -14.81 1.03 -13.20
CA GLY A 97 -14.41 0.89 -14.60
C GLY A 97 -14.68 -0.51 -15.16
N VAL A 98 -14.60 -0.62 -16.49
CA VAL A 98 -14.80 -1.87 -17.25
C VAL A 98 -13.89 -3.01 -16.78
N ASN A 99 -12.67 -2.67 -16.33
CA ASN A 99 -11.67 -3.64 -15.92
C ASN A 99 -11.72 -3.99 -14.42
N SER A 100 -12.28 -3.10 -13.58
CA SER A 100 -12.37 -3.34 -12.13
C SER A 100 -13.63 -4.11 -11.75
N ARG A 101 -14.67 -4.14 -12.59
CA ARG A 101 -15.91 -4.93 -12.38
C ARG A 101 -16.53 -4.72 -10.98
N GLY A 102 -16.64 -3.46 -10.55
CA GLY A 102 -17.16 -3.09 -9.23
C GLY A 102 -16.14 -3.19 -8.08
N LYS A 103 -14.89 -3.55 -8.35
CA LYS A 103 -13.81 -3.55 -7.34
C LYS A 103 -13.03 -2.22 -7.28
N THR A 104 -13.50 -1.17 -7.98
CA THR A 104 -12.89 0.16 -7.87
C THR A 104 -12.86 0.60 -6.42
N VAL A 105 -14.02 0.50 -5.77
CA VAL A 105 -14.21 0.74 -4.34
C VAL A 105 -14.90 -0.48 -3.74
N ILE A 106 -14.30 -1.03 -2.70
CA ILE A 106 -14.87 -2.11 -1.88
C ILE A 106 -15.12 -1.52 -0.49
N PRO A 107 -16.38 -1.19 -0.14
CA PRO A 107 -16.71 -0.64 1.18
C PRO A 107 -16.12 -1.48 2.31
N GLY A 108 -15.43 -0.82 3.25
CA GLY A 108 -14.76 -1.43 4.39
C GLY A 108 -13.39 -2.04 4.09
N ALA A 109 -12.93 -2.02 2.83
CA ALA A 109 -11.73 -2.72 2.39
C ALA A 109 -10.88 -1.84 1.44
N PRO A 110 -10.25 -0.75 1.95
CA PRO A 110 -9.41 0.11 1.13
C PRO A 110 -8.27 -0.64 0.46
N CYS A 111 -7.63 -1.61 1.12
CA CYS A 111 -6.43 -2.27 0.58
C CYS A 111 -6.72 -3.22 -0.58
N GLU A 112 -7.95 -3.73 -0.63
CA GLU A 112 -8.49 -4.54 -1.71
C GLU A 112 -9.11 -3.68 -2.82
N SER A 113 -9.39 -2.40 -2.54
CA SER A 113 -9.96 -1.46 -3.50
C SER A 113 -8.95 -1.06 -4.56
N VAL A 114 -9.30 -1.26 -5.84
CA VAL A 114 -8.44 -0.90 -6.97
C VAL A 114 -8.06 0.58 -6.93
N LEU A 115 -8.97 1.45 -6.48
CA LEU A 115 -8.71 2.88 -6.35
C LEU A 115 -7.46 3.17 -5.49
N VAL A 116 -7.42 2.64 -4.27
CA VAL A 116 -6.30 2.82 -3.32
C VAL A 116 -5.02 2.20 -3.87
N GLN A 117 -5.13 1.01 -4.49
CA GLN A 117 -4.00 0.35 -5.12
C GLN A 117 -3.38 1.20 -6.24
N LYS A 118 -4.21 1.85 -7.08
CA LYS A 118 -3.75 2.66 -8.22
C LYS A 118 -3.11 3.98 -7.79
N ILE A 119 -3.58 4.62 -6.73
CA ILE A 119 -3.02 5.90 -6.24
C ILE A 119 -1.80 5.72 -5.33
N SER A 120 -1.56 4.50 -4.86
CA SER A 120 -0.40 4.14 -4.03
C SER A 120 0.88 4.00 -4.85
N ALA A 121 2.02 4.24 -4.21
CA ALA A 121 3.33 3.99 -4.81
C ALA A 121 3.53 2.50 -5.11
N GLY A 122 3.97 2.19 -6.33
CA GLY A 122 4.19 0.80 -6.77
C GLY A 122 2.90 -0.03 -6.79
N PRO A 123 1.89 0.35 -7.58
CA PRO A 123 0.64 -0.39 -7.66
C PRO A 123 0.91 -1.85 -8.09
N PRO A 124 0.11 -2.82 -7.61
CA PRO A 124 0.27 -4.23 -7.98
C PRO A 124 0.01 -4.50 -9.48
N PHE A 125 -0.54 -3.53 -10.22
CA PHE A 125 -0.76 -3.61 -11.66
C PHE A 125 -0.82 -2.23 -12.32
N GLY A 126 -0.33 -2.17 -13.57
CA GLY A 126 -0.27 -0.96 -14.38
C GLY A 126 0.60 0.14 -13.75
N ALA A 127 0.51 1.36 -14.27
CA ALA A 127 1.22 2.52 -13.74
C ALA A 127 0.45 3.19 -12.58
N GLN A 128 1.17 3.87 -11.68
CA GLN A 128 0.55 4.68 -10.62
C GLN A 128 -0.31 5.80 -11.21
N MET A 129 -1.39 6.13 -10.51
CA MET A 129 -2.26 7.25 -10.83
C MET A 129 -1.99 8.42 -9.86
N PRO A 130 -2.07 9.68 -10.31
CA PRO A 130 -2.34 10.11 -11.70
C PRO A 130 -1.20 9.74 -12.65
N PHE A 131 -1.54 9.37 -13.88
CA PHE A 131 -0.61 8.74 -14.82
C PHE A 131 0.54 9.67 -15.25
N ASP A 132 0.26 10.96 -15.33
CA ASP A 132 1.16 12.04 -15.73
C ASP A 132 1.96 12.62 -14.55
N GLY A 133 1.88 12.00 -13.37
CA GLY A 133 2.72 12.35 -12.24
C GLY A 133 4.21 12.16 -12.56
N PRO A 134 5.12 12.81 -11.80
CA PRO A 134 4.82 13.71 -10.67
C PRO A 134 4.23 15.08 -11.08
N PRO A 135 3.47 15.75 -10.18
CA PRO A 135 3.21 15.33 -8.80
C PRO A 135 2.14 14.23 -8.73
N PHE A 136 2.19 13.39 -7.69
CA PHE A 136 1.12 12.44 -7.34
C PHE A 136 0.27 13.00 -6.19
N LEU A 137 -0.86 12.36 -5.88
CA LEU A 137 -1.67 12.70 -4.70
C LEU A 137 -0.83 12.64 -3.43
N GLY A 138 -1.00 13.61 -2.53
CA GLY A 138 -0.32 13.65 -1.23
C GLY A 138 -0.83 12.57 -0.27
N ASP A 139 -0.07 12.31 0.79
CA ASP A 139 -0.40 11.27 1.76
C ASP A 139 -1.75 11.54 2.46
N ALA A 140 -2.05 12.80 2.76
CA ALA A 140 -3.32 13.21 3.37
C ALA A 140 -4.53 12.93 2.46
N ASP A 141 -4.43 13.25 1.17
CA ASP A 141 -5.52 13.00 0.20
C ASP A 141 -5.77 11.49 0.04
N ARG A 142 -4.69 10.70 -0.02
CA ARG A 142 -4.81 9.24 -0.10
C ARG A 142 -5.37 8.64 1.19
N GLN A 143 -5.07 9.24 2.34
CA GLN A 143 -5.62 8.82 3.63
C GLN A 143 -7.13 9.12 3.70
N LEU A 144 -7.57 10.33 3.33
CA LEU A 144 -9.00 10.68 3.26
C LEU A 144 -9.80 9.71 2.37
N ILE A 145 -9.24 9.35 1.20
CA ILE A 145 -9.87 8.34 0.33
C ILE A 145 -9.95 6.99 1.03
N SER A 146 -8.90 6.58 1.75
CA SER A 146 -8.85 5.29 2.44
C SER A 146 -9.84 5.25 3.61
N ASP A 147 -9.89 6.29 4.43
CA ASP A 147 -10.80 6.42 5.57
C ASP A 147 -12.25 6.40 5.10
N TRP A 148 -12.60 7.17 4.06
CA TRP A 148 -13.92 7.12 3.44
C TRP A 148 -14.32 5.70 3.01
N ILE A 149 -13.38 4.92 2.43
CA ILE A 149 -13.66 3.53 2.06
C ILE A 149 -13.86 2.66 3.29
N VAL A 150 -13.00 2.78 4.32
CA VAL A 150 -13.14 2.03 5.59
C VAL A 150 -14.48 2.31 6.25
N GLU A 151 -14.92 3.57 6.27
CA GLU A 151 -16.22 4.01 6.81
C GLU A 151 -17.44 3.48 6.02
N GLY A 152 -17.20 2.77 4.93
CA GLY A 152 -18.22 2.11 4.12
C GLY A 152 -18.55 2.82 2.81
N ALA A 153 -17.71 3.75 2.36
CA ALA A 153 -17.82 4.45 1.09
C ALA A 153 -19.21 5.05 0.84
N LYS A 154 -19.72 5.81 1.81
CA LYS A 154 -21.09 6.34 1.78
C LYS A 154 -21.18 7.67 1.04
N ASN A 155 -22.36 7.98 0.49
CA ASN A 155 -22.64 9.22 -0.24
C ASN A 155 -23.20 10.29 0.71
N GLU A 156 -22.35 10.78 1.59
CA GLU A 156 -22.72 11.78 2.61
C GLU A 156 -22.13 13.16 2.28
#